data_AF-A0A235HYQ8-F1
#
_entry.id   AF-A0A235HYQ8-F1
#
_cell.length_a   1.000
_cell.length_b   1.000
_cell.length_c   1.000
_cell.angle_alpha   90.00
_cell.angle_beta   90.00
_cell.angle_gamma   90.00
#
_symmetry.space_group_name_H-M   'P 1'
#
loop_
_entity.id
_entity.type
_entity.pdbx_description
1 polymer ?
#
loop_
_entity_poly.entity_id
_entity_poly.type
_entity_poly.pdbx_seq_one_letter_code
_entity_poly.pdbx_strand_id
1 'polypeptide(L)'
;MAQALQRKLVTFEEFITKYPENSNKRYELHDGVVIDIPPPTGDHEEIILFLIERFILEYTRLKLSYGCPKTAFVKHQLDLFRGSQPIQSPTFPELDLTAEQIFNAGNI
;
A
#
# COMPACT_ATOMS: atom_id res chain seq x y z
N MET A 1 29.98 -1.25 21.09
CA MET A 1 30.11 -0.36 19.92
C MET A 1 28.99 -0.71 18.95
N ALA A 2 27.88 0.03 18.95
CA ALA A 2 26.79 -0.19 18.00
C ALA A 2 27.10 0.63 16.74
N GLN A 3 27.35 -0.05 15.61
CA GLN A 3 27.56 0.60 14.33
C GLN A 3 26.20 1.08 13.81
N ALA A 4 26.02 2.41 13.76
CA ALA A 4 24.86 3.01 13.11
C ALA A 4 24.95 2.72 11.60
N LEU A 5 24.14 1.78 11.12
CA LEU A 5 23.97 1.54 9.70
C LEU A 5 23.38 2.83 9.10
N GLN A 6 24.09 3.50 8.19
CA GLN A 6 23.52 4.63 7.44
C GLN A 6 22.26 4.10 6.73
N ARG A 7 21.08 4.54 7.18
CA ARG A 7 19.80 4.19 6.56
C ARG A 7 19.75 4.89 5.20
N LYS A 8 20.16 4.19 4.14
CA LYS A 8 20.07 4.71 2.77
C LYS A 8 18.58 4.82 2.42
N LEU A 9 18.10 6.04 2.31
CA LEU A 9 16.76 6.30 1.78
C LEU A 9 16.78 6.01 0.27
N VAL A 10 15.84 5.19 -0.18
CA VAL A 10 15.67 4.75 -1.57
C VAL A 10 14.42 5.43 -2.12
N THR A 11 14.53 6.07 -3.28
CA THR A 11 13.39 6.65 -3.98
C THR A 11 12.56 5.56 -4.68
N PHE A 12 11.31 5.87 -5.04
CA PHE A 12 10.46 4.92 -5.77
C PHE A 12 11.09 4.46 -7.10
N GLU A 13 11.66 5.39 -7.87
CA GLU A 13 12.30 5.07 -9.17
C GLU A 13 13.52 4.14 -9.00
N GLU A 14 14.34 4.42 -7.97
CA GLU A 14 15.47 3.55 -7.63
C GLU A 14 15.01 2.18 -7.14
N PHE A 15 13.89 2.11 -6.41
CA PHE A 15 13.31 0.86 -5.93
C PHE A 15 12.86 -0.02 -7.09
N ILE A 16 12.07 0.52 -8.03
CA ILE A 16 11.58 -0.24 -9.20
C ILE A 16 12.74 -0.68 -10.12
N THR A 17 13.77 0.17 -10.28
CA THR A 17 14.92 -0.15 -11.16
C THR A 17 15.83 -1.24 -10.57
N LYS A 18 16.01 -1.24 -9.24
CA LYS A 18 17.02 -2.08 -8.56
C LYS A 18 16.52 -3.47 -8.19
N TYR A 19 15.22 -3.65 -7.98
CA TYR A 19 14.64 -4.91 -7.52
C TYR A 19 13.87 -5.57 -8.67
N PRO A 20 14.52 -6.46 -9.45
CA PRO A 20 13.93 -7.04 -10.66
C PRO A 20 12.76 -7.97 -10.33
N GLU A 21 11.84 -8.10 -11.29
CA GLU A 21 10.59 -8.88 -11.24
C GLU A 21 10.74 -10.39 -10.90
N ASN A 22 11.96 -10.90 -10.74
CA ASN A 22 12.29 -12.32 -10.64
C ASN A 22 12.91 -12.76 -9.31
N SER A 23 12.73 -11.98 -8.24
CA SER A 23 13.14 -12.42 -6.90
C SER A 23 12.00 -13.24 -6.28
N ASN A 24 12.30 -14.41 -5.71
CA ASN A 24 11.35 -15.19 -4.89
C ASN A 24 10.94 -14.47 -3.58
N LYS A 25 11.34 -13.20 -3.42
CA LYS A 25 11.06 -12.36 -2.26
C LYS A 25 10.14 -11.21 -2.65
N ARG A 26 9.32 -10.78 -1.69
CA ARG A 26 8.49 -9.59 -1.81
C ARG A 26 9.14 -8.46 -1.04
N TYR A 27 9.12 -7.26 -1.62
CA TYR A 27 9.65 -6.07 -0.97
C TYR A 27 8.61 -4.97 -0.97
N GLU A 28 8.60 -4.18 0.11
CA GLU A 28 7.82 -2.97 0.23
C GLU A 28 8.73 -1.77 0.49
N LEU A 29 8.35 -0.61 -0.04
CA LEU A 29 9.05 0.65 0.20
C LEU A 29 8.21 1.52 1.15
N HIS A 30 8.63 1.63 2.41
CA HIS A 30 7.95 2.43 3.44
C HIS A 30 8.81 3.66 3.75
N ASP A 31 8.32 4.86 3.44
CA ASP A 31 9.02 6.13 3.71
C ASP A 31 10.50 6.13 3.26
N GLY A 32 10.74 5.57 2.08
CA GLY A 32 12.08 5.46 1.50
C GLY A 32 12.91 4.28 2.03
N VAL A 33 12.30 3.32 2.71
CA VAL A 33 12.99 2.20 3.35
C VAL A 33 12.47 0.90 2.80
N VAL A 34 13.39 0.09 2.26
CA VAL A 34 13.05 -1.21 1.68
C VAL A 34 12.92 -2.25 2.79
N ILE A 35 11.77 -2.91 2.84
CA ILE A 35 11.44 -3.96 3.80
C ILE A 35 11.24 -5.27 3.04
N ASP A 36 11.86 -6.36 3.50
CA ASP A 36 11.64 -7.73 3.00
C ASP A 36 10.37 -8.27 3.67
N ILE A 37 9.37 -8.62 2.86
CA ILE A 37 8.12 -9.21 3.32
C ILE A 37 8.27 -10.73 3.24
N PRO A 38 8.34 -11.43 4.39
CA PRO A 38 8.43 -12.88 4.38
C PRO A 38 7.19 -13.48 3.71
N PRO A 39 7.33 -14.66 3.07
CA PRO A 39 6.17 -15.35 2.52
C PRO A 39 5.14 -15.61 3.63
N PRO A 40 3.84 -15.56 3.30
CA PRO A 40 2.79 -16.01 4.22
C PRO A 40 3.05 -17.46 4.64
N THR A 41 2.65 -17.83 5.85
CA THR A 41 2.84 -19.18 6.39
C THR A 41 1.53 -19.73 6.95
N GLY A 42 1.30 -21.03 6.77
CA GLY A 42 0.17 -21.77 7.34
C GLY A 42 -1.19 -21.13 7.00
N ASP A 43 -1.98 -20.86 8.04
CA ASP A 43 -3.33 -20.28 7.96
C ASP A 43 -3.40 -18.98 7.13
N HIS A 44 -2.32 -18.19 7.10
CA HIS A 44 -2.29 -16.97 6.29
C HIS A 44 -2.42 -17.29 4.79
N GLU A 45 -1.84 -18.39 4.31
CA GLU A 45 -1.99 -18.82 2.92
C GLU A 45 -3.42 -19.28 2.62
N GLU A 46 -4.05 -19.99 3.54
CA GLU A 46 -5.44 -20.46 3.40
C GLU A 46 -6.42 -19.29 3.32
N ILE A 47 -6.24 -18.28 4.18
CA ILE A 47 -7.05 -17.06 4.17
C ILE A 47 -6.85 -16.30 2.85
N ILE A 48 -5.61 -16.15 2.38
CA ILE A 48 -5.32 -15.51 1.09
C ILE A 48 -6.03 -16.26 -0.06
N LEU A 49 -5.96 -17.59 -0.07
CA LEU A 49 -6.59 -18.40 -1.11
C LEU A 49 -8.11 -18.21 -1.11
N PHE A 50 -8.74 -18.37 0.05
CA PHE A 50 -10.19 -18.18 0.20
C PHE A 50 -10.64 -16.81 -0.30
N LEU A 51 -9.97 -15.73 0.10
CA LEU A 51 -10.33 -14.37 -0.30
C LEU A 51 -10.18 -14.17 -1.82
N ILE A 52 -9.08 -14.64 -2.40
CA ILE A 52 -8.85 -14.55 -3.85
C ILE A 52 -9.96 -15.30 -4.60
N GLU A 53 -10.33 -16.50 -4.18
CA GLU A 53 -11.41 -17.27 -4.81
C GLU A 53 -12.75 -16.52 -4.77
N ARG A 54 -13.11 -15.94 -3.61
CA ARG A 54 -14.34 -15.16 -3.46
C ARG A 54 -14.33 -13.93 -4.39
N PHE A 55 -13.22 -13.21 -4.49
CA PHE A 55 -13.14 -12.05 -5.37
C PHE A 55 -13.18 -12.44 -6.85
N ILE A 56 -12.41 -13.45 -7.26
CA ILE A 56 -12.43 -13.96 -8.64
C ILE A 56 -13.84 -14.33 -9.07
N LEU A 57 -14.56 -15.06 -8.22
CA LEU A 57 -15.93 -15.46 -8.50
C LEU A 57 -16.84 -14.25 -8.70
N GLU A 58 -16.79 -13.26 -7.79
CA GLU A 58 -17.69 -12.11 -7.85
C GLU A 58 -17.38 -11.15 -9.00
N TYR A 59 -16.11 -10.77 -9.23
CA TYR A 59 -15.80 -9.86 -10.32
C TYR A 59 -16.02 -10.51 -11.70
N THR A 60 -15.86 -11.84 -11.80
CA THR A 60 -16.18 -12.59 -13.02
C THR A 60 -17.68 -12.62 -13.26
N ARG A 61 -18.47 -12.89 -12.21
CA ARG A 61 -19.95 -12.88 -12.27
C ARG A 61 -20.49 -11.53 -12.72
N LEU A 62 -19.87 -10.43 -12.26
CA LEU A 62 -20.25 -9.06 -12.60
C LEU A 62 -19.64 -8.56 -13.93
N LYS A 63 -18.81 -9.37 -14.60
CA LYS A 63 -18.09 -9.01 -15.86
C LYS A 63 -17.23 -7.75 -15.71
N LEU A 64 -16.60 -7.59 -14.55
CA LEU A 64 -15.71 -6.46 -14.27
C LEU A 64 -14.27 -6.79 -14.68
N SER A 65 -13.55 -5.82 -15.21
CA SER A 65 -12.15 -5.97 -15.64
C SER A 65 -11.19 -5.78 -14.47
N TYR A 66 -11.34 -6.64 -13.44
CA TYR A 66 -10.45 -6.66 -12.27
C TYR A 66 -9.54 -7.89 -12.29
N GLY A 67 -8.48 -7.83 -11.50
CA GLY A 67 -7.56 -8.93 -11.27
C GLY A 67 -6.84 -8.78 -9.93
N CYS A 68 -6.27 -9.89 -9.44
CA CYS A 68 -5.53 -9.93 -8.18
C CYS A 68 -4.09 -10.37 -8.43
N PRO A 69 -3.22 -9.51 -9.01
CA PRO A 69 -1.83 -9.85 -9.24
C PRO A 69 -1.08 -10.03 -7.92
N LYS A 70 -0.41 -11.18 -7.74
CA LYS A 70 0.37 -11.49 -6.52
C LYS A 70 1.76 -10.86 -6.47
N THR A 71 2.21 -10.24 -7.57
CA THR A 71 3.57 -9.76 -7.77
C THR A 71 3.64 -8.33 -8.31
N ALA A 72 2.49 -7.67 -8.54
CA ALA A 72 2.48 -6.30 -9.04
C ALA A 72 2.97 -5.33 -7.97
N PHE A 73 3.84 -4.39 -8.35
CA PHE A 73 4.13 -3.22 -7.54
C PHE A 73 3.01 -2.21 -7.69
N VAL A 74 2.36 -1.88 -6.56
CA VAL A 74 1.33 -0.83 -6.52
C VAL A 74 1.92 0.37 -5.81
N LYS A 75 2.00 1.49 -6.51
CA LYS A 75 2.28 2.79 -5.89
C LYS A 75 0.97 3.35 -5.37
N HIS A 76 0.77 3.34 -4.06
CA HIS A 76 -0.35 4.06 -3.49
C HIS A 76 -0.08 5.56 -3.60
N GLN A 77 -0.99 6.30 -4.21
CA GLN A 77 -0.98 7.75 -4.18
C GLN A 77 -1.59 8.19 -2.85
N LEU A 78 -0.75 8.41 -1.84
CA LEU A 78 -1.16 9.03 -0.60
C LEU A 78 -1.06 10.54 -0.80
N ASP A 79 -2.21 11.21 -0.90
CA ASP A 79 -2.24 12.66 -0.83
C ASP A 79 -2.14 13.07 0.64
N LEU A 80 -1.10 13.82 0.97
CA LEU A 80 -0.88 14.30 2.32
C LEU A 80 -1.61 15.62 2.51
N PHE A 81 -2.73 15.58 3.23
CA PHE A 81 -3.48 16.77 3.63
C PHE A 81 -2.93 17.31 4.95
N ARG A 82 -2.62 18.61 5.01
CA ARG A 82 -2.06 19.23 6.21
C ARG A 82 -2.85 20.47 6.63
N GLY A 83 -3.03 20.64 7.93
CA GLY A 83 -3.69 21.82 8.52
C GLY A 83 -5.09 22.03 7.94
N SER A 84 -5.32 23.25 7.45
CA SER A 84 -6.59 23.68 6.86
C SER A 84 -6.79 23.28 5.39
N GLN A 85 -5.92 22.45 4.80
CA GLN A 85 -6.12 21.96 3.44
C GLN A 85 -7.35 21.05 3.36
N PRO A 86 -8.30 21.29 2.43
CA PRO A 86 -9.45 20.40 2.24
C PRO A 86 -9.03 19.02 1.71
N ILE A 87 -9.59 17.97 2.30
CA ILE A 87 -9.39 16.59 1.87
C ILE A 87 -10.13 16.38 0.55
N GLN A 88 -9.36 16.10 -0.51
CA GLN A 88 -9.92 15.83 -1.84
C GLN A 88 -10.29 14.35 -1.94
N SER A 89 -11.59 14.06 -2.03
CA SER A 89 -12.08 12.69 -2.24
C SER A 89 -12.73 12.55 -3.61
N PRO A 90 -12.18 11.72 -4.52
CA PRO A 90 -12.85 11.40 -5.77
C PRO A 90 -14.18 10.68 -5.57
N THR A 91 -14.33 9.96 -4.45
CA THR A 91 -15.55 9.21 -4.10
C THR A 91 -16.61 10.10 -3.48
N PHE A 92 -16.21 11.12 -2.72
CA PHE A 92 -17.10 12.08 -2.06
C PHE A 92 -16.66 13.51 -2.36
N PRO A 93 -16.92 14.04 -3.58
CA PRO A 93 -16.45 15.37 -3.98
C PRO A 93 -16.97 16.52 -3.11
N GLU A 94 -18.09 16.32 -2.44
CA GLU A 94 -18.73 17.26 -1.52
C GLU A 94 -18.16 17.25 -0.10
N LEU A 95 -17.16 16.40 0.18
CA LEU A 95 -16.55 16.30 1.50
C LEU A 95 -15.78 17.59 1.85
N ASP A 96 -16.37 18.40 2.72
CA ASP A 96 -15.77 19.62 3.26
C ASP A 96 -15.15 19.35 4.65
N LEU A 97 -13.98 18.71 4.65
CA LEU A 97 -13.25 18.34 5.86
C LEU A 97 -11.76 18.59 5.70
N THR A 98 -11.10 19.08 6.76
CA THR A 98 -9.66 19.30 6.80
C THR A 98 -8.98 18.40 7.83
N ALA A 99 -7.67 18.19 7.67
CA ALA A 99 -6.88 17.42 8.64
C ALA A 99 -6.95 18.04 10.05
N GLU A 100 -6.85 19.37 10.15
CA GLU A 100 -6.95 20.09 11.41
C GLU A 100 -8.29 19.85 12.13
N GLN A 101 -9.41 19.87 11.40
CA GLN A 101 -10.73 19.60 11.99
C GLN A 101 -10.81 18.20 12.57
N ILE A 102 -10.22 17.20 11.91
CA ILE A 102 -10.17 15.83 12.40
C ILE A 102 -9.35 15.73 13.68
N PHE A 103 -8.14 16.31 13.69
CA PHE A 103 -7.26 16.28 14.86
C PHE A 103 -7.88 17.02 16.06
N ASN A 104 -8.46 18.20 15.83
CA ASN A 104 -9.21 18.95 16.84
C ASN A 104 -10.40 18.16 17.40
N ALA A 105 -11.13 17.42 16.54
CA ALA A 105 -12.24 16.57 17.00
C ALA A 105 -11.76 15.38 17.84
N GLY A 106 -10.55 14.87 17.58
CA GLY A 106 -9.94 13.76 18.31
C GLY A 106 -9.19 14.17 19.59
N ASN A 107 -9.03 15.47 19.87
CA ASN A 107 -8.08 15.98 20.87
C ASN A 107 -6.63 15.48 20.66
N ILE A 108 -6.22 15.32 19.40
CA ILE A 108 -4.87 14.90 19.01
C ILE A 108 -4.11 16.07 18.42
#